data_AF-A0A7C2TJC3-F1
#
_entry.id   AF-A0A7C2TJC3-F1
#
_cell.length_a   1.000
_cell.length_b   1.000
_cell.length_c   1.000
_cell.angle_alpha   90.00
_cell.angle_beta   90.00
_cell.angle_gamma   90.00
#
_symmetry.space_group_name_H-M   'P 1'
#
loop_
_entity.id
_entity.type
_entity.pdbx_description
1 polymer ?
#
loop_
_entity_poly.entity_id
_entity_poly.type
_entity_poly.pdbx_seq_one_letter_code
_entity_poly.pdbx_strand_id
1 'polypeptide(L)'
;YWIPAFTLIMGLDNDETPEDSWETIRVINELEREQPDSMFTVTPLTFVPIGLLEKSDFFHIGTEMSPAQLGVMYKTWHHNFKYGIKKFMMKTGGLGVQKYVFNMLARSLGGIPLGAMERYARRQGPEHERVIEKIKVKYL
;
A
#
# COMPACT_ATOMS: atom_id res chain seq x y z
N TYR A 1 17.29 -8.47 14.99
CA TYR A 1 15.89 -8.92 14.89
C TYR A 1 15.51 -9.04 13.44
N TRP A 2 14.55 -9.90 13.13
CA TRP A 2 14.05 -10.14 11.77
C TRP A 2 12.60 -9.64 11.68
N ILE A 3 12.25 -9.01 10.56
CA ILE A 3 10.89 -8.56 10.25
C ILE A 3 10.51 -9.24 8.94
N PRO A 4 9.48 -10.12 8.93
CA PRO A 4 8.94 -10.67 7.69
C PRO A 4 8.54 -9.57 6.71
N ALA A 5 9.02 -9.69 5.47
CA ALA A 5 8.64 -8.82 4.37
C ALA A 5 8.01 -9.67 3.28
N PHE A 6 6.72 -9.44 3.02
CA PHE A 6 5.99 -10.07 1.94
C PHE A 6 6.04 -9.16 0.72
N THR A 7 6.35 -9.72 -0.44
CA THR A 7 6.32 -9.00 -1.71
C THR A 7 5.13 -9.50 -2.51
N LEU A 8 4.32 -8.57 -2.99
CA LEU A 8 3.20 -8.85 -3.90
C LEU A 8 3.61 -8.38 -5.29
N ILE A 9 3.26 -9.13 -6.33
CA ILE A 9 3.43 -8.70 -7.71
C ILE A 9 2.04 -8.47 -8.29
N MET A 10 1.77 -7.24 -8.74
CA MET A 10 0.50 -6.86 -9.35
C MET A 10 0.66 -6.78 -10.88
N GLY A 11 -0.40 -7.11 -11.61
CA GLY A 11 -0.44 -7.05 -13.08
C GLY A 11 0.32 -8.17 -13.78
N LEU A 12 0.45 -9.34 -13.16
CA LEU A 12 1.09 -10.50 -13.79
C LEU A 12 0.14 -11.10 -14.85
N ASP A 13 0.63 -11.27 -16.08
CA ASP A 13 0.01 -12.02 -17.19
C ASP A 13 -1.44 -11.66 -17.61
N ASN A 14 -1.96 -10.50 -17.23
CA ASN A 14 -3.32 -10.02 -17.56
C ASN A 14 -4.49 -10.91 -17.07
N ASP A 15 -4.22 -11.96 -16.29
CA ASP A 15 -5.25 -12.83 -15.68
C ASP A 15 -5.61 -12.40 -14.24
N GLU A 16 -4.97 -11.34 -13.73
CA GLU A 16 -5.35 -10.74 -12.45
C GLU A 16 -6.76 -10.14 -12.55
N THR A 17 -7.68 -10.69 -11.77
CA THR A 17 -9.06 -10.21 -11.68
C THR A 17 -9.21 -9.16 -10.58
N PRO A 18 -10.25 -8.30 -10.64
CA PRO A 18 -10.59 -7.41 -9.53
C PRO A 18 -10.80 -8.16 -8.21
N GLU A 19 -11.31 -9.39 -8.26
CA GLU A 19 -11.53 -10.26 -7.11
C GLU A 19 -10.21 -10.62 -6.42
N ASP A 20 -9.15 -10.96 -7.17
CA ASP A 20 -7.82 -11.29 -6.62
C ASP A 20 -7.25 -10.12 -5.81
N SER A 21 -7.45 -8.90 -6.29
CA SER A 21 -7.10 -7.67 -5.57
C SER A 21 -7.89 -7.54 -4.26
N TRP A 22 -9.19 -7.82 -4.26
CA TRP A 22 -10.01 -7.79 -3.03
C TRP A 22 -9.67 -8.90 -2.05
N GLU A 23 -9.34 -10.09 -2.55
CA GLU A 23 -8.86 -11.20 -1.72
C GLU A 23 -7.54 -10.85 -1.06
N THR A 24 -6.61 -10.24 -1.81
CA THR A 24 -5.34 -9.75 -1.27
C THR A 24 -5.55 -8.71 -0.17
N ILE A 25 -6.45 -7.73 -0.38
CA ILE A 25 -6.82 -6.74 0.65
C ILE A 25 -7.39 -7.44 1.90
N ARG A 26 -8.26 -8.45 1.70
CA ARG A 26 -8.85 -9.24 2.79
C ARG A 26 -7.78 -9.99 3.58
N VAL A 27 -6.86 -10.68 2.91
CA VAL A 27 -5.76 -11.42 3.53
C VAL A 27 -4.86 -10.51 4.35
N ILE A 28 -4.44 -9.36 3.81
CA ILE A 28 -3.63 -8.38 4.57
C ILE A 28 -4.38 -7.95 5.83
N ASN A 29 -5.68 -7.66 5.71
CA ASN A 29 -6.52 -7.26 6.83
C ASN A 29 -6.72 -8.37 7.88
N GLU A 30 -6.89 -9.61 7.46
CA GLU A 30 -7.01 -10.76 8.36
C GLU A 30 -5.71 -10.98 9.12
N LEU A 31 -4.56 -10.93 8.44
CA LEU A 31 -3.24 -11.01 9.08
C LEU A 31 -3.01 -9.89 10.10
N GLU A 32 -3.44 -8.66 9.80
CA GLU A 32 -3.40 -7.53 10.73
C GLU A 32 -4.22 -7.80 12.01
N ARG A 33 -5.38 -8.48 11.87
CA ARG A 33 -6.32 -8.76 12.98
C ARG A 33 -5.90 -9.97 13.81
N GLU A 34 -5.43 -11.03 13.16
CA GLU A 34 -5.00 -12.25 13.81
C GLU A 34 -3.65 -12.08 14.51
N GLN A 35 -2.77 -11.26 13.94
CA GLN A 35 -1.43 -11.03 14.47
C GLN A 35 -1.16 -9.54 14.72
N PRO A 36 -1.89 -8.91 15.65
CA PRO A 36 -1.79 -7.47 15.91
C PRO A 36 -0.43 -7.07 16.47
N ASP A 37 0.39 -8.01 16.97
CA ASP A 37 1.74 -7.78 17.47
C ASP A 37 2.85 -8.22 16.50
N SER A 38 2.53 -9.03 15.49
CA SER A 38 3.49 -9.43 14.46
C SER A 38 3.91 -8.21 13.65
N MET A 39 5.21 -8.03 13.50
CA MET A 39 5.79 -6.99 12.67
C MET A 39 6.02 -7.57 11.30
N PHE A 40 5.20 -7.20 10.31
CA PHE A 40 5.47 -7.54 8.92
C PHE A 40 5.22 -6.35 8.02
N THR A 41 5.94 -6.31 6.91
CA THR A 41 5.69 -5.37 5.83
C THR A 41 5.16 -6.12 4.62
N VAL A 42 4.33 -5.43 3.84
CA VAL A 42 3.85 -5.94 2.57
C VAL A 42 4.27 -4.94 1.51
N THR A 43 5.05 -5.33 0.50
CA THR A 43 5.54 -4.41 -0.54
C THR A 43 4.92 -4.80 -1.86
N PRO A 44 4.09 -3.94 -2.47
CA PRO A 44 3.49 -4.20 -3.76
C PRO A 44 4.44 -3.72 -4.86
N LEU A 45 4.73 -4.59 -5.81
CA LEU A 45 5.52 -4.31 -7.01
C LEU A 45 4.63 -4.47 -8.22
N THR A 46 4.54 -3.44 -9.06
CA THR A 46 3.89 -3.55 -10.37
C THR A 46 4.82 -4.30 -11.33
N PHE A 47 4.34 -5.34 -11.99
CA PHE A 47 5.10 -6.05 -13.01
C PHE A 47 5.37 -5.13 -14.22
N VAL A 48 6.61 -5.14 -14.71
CA VAL A 48 7.04 -4.39 -15.90
C VAL A 48 7.76 -5.36 -16.84
N PRO A 49 7.15 -5.75 -17.99
CA PRO A 49 7.79 -6.65 -18.94
C PRO A 49 9.02 -6.00 -19.61
N ILE A 50 10.14 -6.71 -19.67
CA ILE A 50 11.42 -6.20 -20.21
C ILE A 50 11.31 -5.79 -21.70
N GLY A 51 10.47 -6.48 -22.48
CA GLY A 51 10.27 -6.19 -23.92
C GLY A 51 9.50 -4.90 -24.24
N LEU A 52 8.95 -4.22 -23.22
CA LEU A 52 8.23 -2.94 -23.34
C LEU A 52 9.09 -1.72 -22.97
N LEU A 53 10.33 -1.92 -22.51
CA LEU A 53 11.26 -0.85 -22.14
C LEU A 53 11.71 0.03 -23.33
N GLU A 54 11.57 -0.44 -24.57
CA GLU A 54 12.02 0.27 -25.77
C GLU A 54 11.04 1.32 -26.31
N LYS A 55 9.80 1.38 -25.81
CA LYS A 55 8.79 2.33 -26.31
C LYS A 55 8.39 3.36 -25.27
N SER A 56 8.35 4.62 -25.70
CA SER A 56 8.06 5.84 -24.92
C SER A 56 6.66 5.91 -24.28
N ASP A 57 5.82 4.91 -24.50
CA ASP A 57 4.49 4.77 -23.86
C ASP A 57 4.59 4.36 -22.38
N PHE A 58 5.82 4.21 -21.86
CA PHE A 58 6.20 3.86 -20.49
C PHE A 58 5.48 4.64 -19.37
N PHE A 59 5.07 5.90 -19.60
CA PHE A 59 4.35 6.68 -18.59
C PHE A 59 2.88 6.26 -18.41
N HIS A 60 2.35 5.40 -19.28
CA HIS A 60 0.93 5.04 -19.25
C HIS A 60 0.59 3.81 -18.39
N ILE A 61 1.57 2.95 -18.10
CA ILE A 61 1.39 1.74 -17.27
C ILE A 61 1.15 2.10 -15.79
N GLY A 62 1.66 3.23 -15.33
CA GLY A 62 1.37 3.79 -14.00
C GLY A 62 0.07 4.63 -13.94
N THR A 63 -0.55 4.94 -15.08
CA THR A 63 -1.75 5.80 -15.12
C THR A 63 -3.05 5.03 -15.29
N GLU A 64 -3.03 3.77 -15.70
CA GLU A 64 -4.22 2.91 -15.89
C GLU A 64 -4.31 1.80 -14.82
N MET A 65 -3.99 2.13 -13.58
CA MET A 65 -4.22 1.20 -12.47
C MET A 65 -5.72 0.97 -12.31
N SER A 66 -6.14 -0.29 -12.32
CA SER A 66 -7.56 -0.61 -12.08
C SER A 66 -7.99 -0.12 -10.70
N PRO A 67 -9.28 0.19 -10.48
CA PRO A 67 -9.76 0.57 -9.15
C PRO A 67 -9.34 -0.44 -8.07
N ALA A 68 -9.36 -1.73 -8.38
CA ALA A 68 -9.03 -2.80 -7.43
C ALA A 68 -7.53 -2.82 -7.09
N GLN A 69 -6.65 -2.67 -8.08
CA GLN A 69 -5.20 -2.58 -7.88
C GLN A 69 -4.81 -1.33 -7.06
N LEU A 70 -5.49 -0.20 -7.30
CA LEU A 70 -5.34 1.00 -6.46
C LEU A 70 -5.72 0.70 -5.00
N GLY A 71 -6.74 -0.13 -4.81
CA GLY A 71 -7.11 -0.61 -3.49
C GLY A 71 -6.01 -1.42 -2.80
N VAL A 72 -5.37 -2.36 -3.50
CA VAL A 72 -4.24 -3.15 -2.98
C VAL A 72 -3.10 -2.21 -2.59
N MET A 73 -2.76 -1.26 -3.46
CA MET A 73 -1.75 -0.26 -3.17
C MET A 73 -2.06 0.53 -1.90
N TYR A 74 -3.28 1.06 -1.80
CA TYR A 74 -3.70 1.88 -0.68
C TYR A 74 -3.68 1.11 0.63
N LYS A 75 -4.24 -0.11 0.67
CA LYS A 75 -4.22 -0.98 1.86
C LYS A 75 -2.80 -1.29 2.29
N THR A 76 -1.93 -1.59 1.33
CA THR A 76 -0.54 -1.97 1.60
C THR A 76 0.28 -0.81 2.17
N TRP A 77 0.14 0.38 1.59
CA TRP A 77 0.75 1.59 2.14
C TRP A 77 0.23 1.90 3.54
N HIS A 78 -1.09 1.84 3.72
CA HIS A 78 -1.69 2.06 5.04
C HIS A 78 -1.16 1.06 6.08
N HIS A 79 -1.10 -0.23 5.76
CA HIS A 79 -0.53 -1.28 6.61
C HIS A 79 0.92 -0.96 7.00
N ASN A 80 1.78 -0.70 6.02
CA ASN A 80 3.20 -0.44 6.26
C ASN A 80 3.43 0.82 7.11
N PHE A 81 2.62 1.87 6.92
CA PHE A 81 2.69 3.05 7.77
C PHE A 81 2.18 2.78 9.19
N LYS A 82 1.00 2.16 9.32
CA LYS A 82 0.36 1.91 10.62
C LYS A 82 1.14 0.91 11.47
N TYR A 83 1.70 -0.13 10.86
CA TYR A 83 2.33 -1.23 11.57
C TYR A 83 3.83 -1.28 11.37
N GLY A 84 4.33 -1.15 10.13
CA GLY A 84 5.77 -1.16 9.84
C GLY A 84 6.51 -0.03 10.55
N ILE A 85 6.12 1.22 10.29
CA ILE A 85 6.79 2.39 10.89
C ILE A 85 6.49 2.52 12.39
N LYS A 86 5.21 2.37 12.80
CA LYS A 86 4.82 2.52 14.21
C LYS A 86 5.44 1.46 15.13
N LYS A 87 5.44 0.18 14.73
CA LYS A 87 5.99 -0.90 15.56
C LYS A 87 7.51 -0.92 15.52
N PHE A 88 8.13 -0.61 14.38
CA PHE A 88 9.57 -0.40 14.30
C PHE A 88 10.01 0.69 15.29
N MET A 89 9.34 1.85 15.28
CA MET A 89 9.60 2.94 16.23
C MET A 89 9.39 2.56 17.70
N MET A 90 8.38 1.73 18.02
CA MET A 90 8.15 1.29 19.39
C MET A 90 9.25 0.35 19.90
N LYS A 91 9.82 -0.49 19.03
CA LYS A 91 10.85 -1.48 19.41
C LYS A 91 12.29 -0.97 19.29
N THR A 92 12.59 -0.01 18.42
CA THR A 92 13.91 0.65 18.34
C THR A 92 14.03 1.88 19.23
N GLY A 93 12.92 2.29 19.88
CA GLY A 93 12.80 3.51 20.67
C GLY A 93 13.49 3.46 22.04
N GLY A 94 14.82 3.43 22.05
CA GLY A 94 15.56 4.28 22.98
C GLY A 94 15.64 5.70 22.42
N LEU A 95 15.46 6.72 23.27
CA LEU A 95 15.79 8.16 23.05
C LEU A 95 14.68 9.09 22.47
N GLY A 96 13.74 9.46 23.35
CA GLY A 96 13.19 10.82 23.47
C GLY A 96 12.80 11.61 22.20
N VAL A 97 13.56 12.68 21.90
CA VAL A 97 13.26 13.70 20.88
C VAL A 97 13.24 13.15 19.44
N GLN A 98 14.07 12.16 19.13
CA GLN A 98 14.10 11.54 17.79
C GLN A 98 12.79 10.83 17.46
N LYS A 99 12.11 10.25 18.45
CA LYS A 99 10.77 9.67 18.31
C LYS A 99 9.71 10.72 17.94
N TYR A 100 9.82 11.95 18.44
CA TYR A 100 8.88 13.03 18.11
C TYR A 100 9.13 13.60 16.71
N VAL A 101 10.38 13.89 16.36
CA VAL A 101 10.77 14.37 15.02
C VAL A 101 10.43 13.33 13.96
N PHE A 102 10.70 12.05 14.23
CA PHE A 102 10.39 10.99 13.29
C PHE A 102 8.89 10.65 13.26
N ASN A 103 8.14 10.72 14.36
CA ASN A 103 6.66 10.64 14.30
C ASN A 103 6.06 11.79 13.48
N MET A 104 6.64 12.99 13.58
CA MET A 104 6.22 14.14 12.78
C MET A 104 6.53 13.91 11.30
N LEU A 105 7.72 13.39 10.98
CA LEU A 105 8.14 13.00 9.63
C LEU A 105 7.36 11.81 9.07
N ALA A 106 7.02 10.81 9.87
CA ALA A 106 6.22 9.65 9.46
C ALA A 106 4.75 10.02 9.24
N ARG A 107 4.21 10.95 10.05
CA ARG A 107 2.86 11.51 9.83
C ARG A 107 2.82 12.39 8.59
N SER A 108 3.84 13.20 8.34
CA SER A 108 3.91 14.03 7.15
C SER A 108 4.18 13.17 5.90
N LEU A 109 5.21 12.31 5.91
CA LEU A 109 5.57 11.43 4.78
C LEU A 109 4.65 10.22 4.60
N GLY A 110 3.79 9.87 5.56
CA GLY A 110 2.77 8.82 5.42
C GLY A 110 1.40 9.33 5.00
N GLY A 111 1.06 10.55 5.41
CA GLY A 111 -0.10 11.27 4.86
C GLY A 111 0.13 11.72 3.41
N ILE A 112 1.37 11.95 3.00
CA ILE A 112 1.70 12.40 1.62
C ILE A 112 1.35 11.32 0.57
N PRO A 113 1.77 10.04 0.68
CA PRO A 113 1.42 8.99 -0.28
C PRO A 113 -0.07 8.65 -0.27
N LEU A 114 -0.68 8.45 0.91
CA LEU A 114 -2.11 8.13 1.01
C LEU A 114 -2.99 9.28 0.49
N GLY A 115 -2.66 10.52 0.85
CA GLY A 115 -3.33 11.70 0.32
C GLY A 115 -3.09 11.92 -1.18
N ALA A 116 -1.91 11.54 -1.71
CA ALA A 116 -1.65 11.56 -3.14
C ALA A 116 -2.48 10.50 -3.88
N MET A 117 -2.59 9.28 -3.33
CA MET A 117 -3.46 8.22 -3.87
C MET A 117 -4.93 8.61 -3.83
N GLU A 118 -5.40 9.27 -2.77
CA GLU A 118 -6.77 9.81 -2.69
C GLU A 118 -7.03 10.90 -3.73
N ARG A 119 -6.09 11.82 -3.93
CA ARG A 119 -6.18 12.84 -4.99
C ARG A 119 -6.12 12.21 -6.38
N TYR A 120 -5.31 11.17 -6.57
CA TYR A 120 -5.25 10.42 -7.82
C TYR A 120 -6.58 9.71 -8.09
N ALA A 121 -7.16 9.02 -7.10
CA ALA A 121 -8.45 8.35 -7.21
C ALA A 121 -9.56 9.30 -7.68
N ARG A 122 -9.65 10.49 -7.06
CA ARG A 122 -10.60 11.55 -7.44
C ARG A 122 -10.42 12.05 -8.87
N ARG A 123 -9.19 12.04 -9.40
CA ARG A 123 -8.90 12.45 -10.78
C ARG A 123 -9.25 11.38 -11.80
N GLN A 124 -9.14 10.10 -11.43
CA GLN A 124 -9.45 8.96 -12.31
C GLN A 124 -10.96 8.75 -12.47
N GLY A 125 -11.71 8.83 -11.38
CA GLY A 125 -13.17 8.80 -11.44
C GLY A 125 -13.86 8.22 -10.20
N PRO A 126 -15.20 8.16 -10.21
CA PRO A 126 -16.00 7.74 -9.07
C PRO A 126 -15.71 6.29 -8.61
N GLU A 127 -15.31 5.40 -9.53
CA GLU A 127 -15.02 4.01 -9.19
C GLU A 127 -13.75 3.89 -8.33
N HIS A 128 -12.67 4.57 -8.71
CA HIS A 128 -11.43 4.61 -7.92
C HIS A 128 -11.66 5.24 -6.54
N GLU A 129 -12.45 6.31 -6.44
CA GLU A 129 -12.79 6.92 -5.16
C GLU A 129 -13.57 5.96 -4.24
N ARG A 130 -14.58 5.26 -4.77
CA ARG A 130 -15.36 4.26 -4.03
C ARG A 130 -14.50 3.13 -3.49
N VAL A 131 -13.46 2.70 -4.20
CA VAL A 131 -12.55 1.66 -3.69
C VAL A 131 -11.82 2.14 -2.45
N ILE A 132 -11.28 3.37 -2.47
CA ILE A 132 -10.60 3.95 -1.31
C ILE A 132 -11.57 4.09 -0.12
N GLU A 133 -12.80 4.57 -0.36
CA GLU A 133 -13.83 4.67 0.67
C GLU A 133 -14.19 3.30 1.26
N LYS A 134 -14.37 2.29 0.41
CA LYS A 134 -14.65 0.91 0.86
C LYS A 134 -13.50 0.37 1.72
N ILE A 135 -12.25 0.67 1.37
CA ILE A 135 -11.10 0.29 2.18
C ILE A 135 -11.15 0.96 3.55
N LYS A 136 -11.34 2.29 3.59
CA LYS A 136 -11.44 3.06 4.83
C LYS A 136 -12.54 2.55 5.77
N VAL A 137 -13.68 2.15 5.22
CA VAL A 137 -14.84 1.71 6.01
C VAL A 137 -14.74 0.26 6.47
N LYS A 138 -14.23 -0.65 5.62
CA LYS A 138 -14.29 -2.10 5.89
C LYS A 138 -12.97 -2.72 6.31
N TYR A 139 -11.83 -2.09 6.04
CA TYR A 139 -10.51 -2.72 6.11
C TYR A 139 -9.43 -1.87 6.83
N LEU A 140 -9.78 -0.76 7.50
CA LEU A 140 -8.82 0.05 8.28
C LEU A 140 -9.20 0.15 9.75
#